data_AF-A0A813H439-F1
#
_entry.id   AF-A0A813H439-F1
#
_cell.length_a   1.000
_cell.length_b   1.000
_cell.length_c   1.000
_cell.angle_alpha   90.00
_cell.angle_beta   90.00
_cell.angle_gamma   90.00
#
_symmetry.space_group_name_H-M   'P 1'
#
loop_
_entity.id
_entity.type
_entity.pdbx_description
1 polymer ?
#
loop_
_entity_poly.entity_id
_entity_poly.type
_entity_poly.pdbx_seq_one_letter_code
_entity_poly.pdbx_strand_id
1 'polypeptide(L)'
;AVAAALERWQGLRLRAESLKPALDHEDRLMQEILDRGLGSEDRKTLRKLASGGARESEMEAAQVAESVGQDRQRLQDILMQNHRELLELSTTTTPDSKKELLAEMDVVLDDLKKAQDAVHDQLLSAKEGENMSAVRACGRSLNDLKALTRRLDGERRGLTKNSSLAAFLITVCRRILPVRHIDPAHLQNILPSYEGYLQILDFYFFSDASLYCFGEHFSGPNWFTRLKRNVAILTVCDATGINVYNSFSVSGEHKTPGAPTAPERGQIFSIEAEDEHGRVFDRRHDAEFKLLTGLCNVIPAQ
;
A
#
# COMPACT_ATOMS: atom_id res chain seq x y z
N ALA A 1 13.15 -31.00 7.89
CA ALA A 1 12.14 -30.01 7.45
C ALA A 1 11.69 -29.11 8.60
N VAL A 2 10.94 -29.63 9.59
CA VAL A 2 10.40 -28.81 10.71
C VAL A 2 11.49 -28.07 11.51
N ALA A 3 12.59 -28.73 11.88
CA ALA A 3 13.68 -28.09 12.62
C ALA A 3 14.30 -26.90 11.86
N ALA A 4 14.54 -27.06 10.56
CA ALA A 4 15.04 -25.98 9.71
C ALA A 4 14.03 -24.83 9.56
N ALA A 5 12.73 -25.14 9.47
CA ALA A 5 11.68 -24.13 9.45
C ALA A 5 11.62 -23.32 10.77
N LEU A 6 11.83 -23.99 11.92
CA LEU A 6 11.88 -23.33 13.23
C LEU A 6 13.12 -22.43 13.38
N GLU A 7 14.28 -22.88 12.90
CA GLU A 7 15.52 -22.10 12.90
C GLU A 7 15.39 -20.85 12.03
N ARG A 8 14.86 -21.01 10.81
CA ARG A 8 14.55 -19.87 9.92
C ARG A 8 13.59 -18.90 10.61
N TRP A 9 12.50 -19.39 11.20
CA TRP A 9 11.54 -18.55 11.91
C TRP A 9 12.20 -17.75 13.04
N GLN A 10 13.11 -18.36 13.81
CA GLN A 10 13.83 -17.65 14.86
C GLN A 10 14.69 -16.50 14.29
N GLY A 11 15.35 -16.71 13.15
CA GLY A 11 16.04 -15.66 12.42
C GLY A 11 15.12 -14.53 11.94
N LEU A 12 13.93 -14.87 11.43
CA LEU A 12 12.92 -13.88 10.99
C LEU A 12 12.43 -13.01 12.15
N ARG A 13 12.27 -13.56 13.35
CA ARG A 13 11.86 -12.76 14.53
C ARG A 13 12.88 -11.68 14.90
N LEU A 14 14.18 -11.98 14.80
CA LEU A 14 15.21 -10.98 15.05
C LEU A 14 15.16 -9.83 14.03
N ARG A 15 14.84 -10.14 12.76
CA ARG A 15 14.61 -9.14 11.71
C ARG A 15 13.31 -8.37 11.90
N ALA A 16 12.27 -8.99 12.47
CA ALA A 16 11.02 -8.31 12.77
C ALA A 16 11.22 -7.20 13.84
N GLU A 17 12.12 -7.40 14.81
CA GLU A 17 12.44 -6.37 15.82
C GLU A 17 13.06 -5.10 15.20
N SER A 18 13.79 -5.20 14.09
CA SER A 18 14.33 -4.00 13.42
C SER A 18 13.25 -3.15 12.75
N LEU A 19 12.08 -3.73 12.46
CA LEU A 19 10.92 -3.02 11.91
C LEU A 19 10.04 -2.38 12.99
N LYS A 20 10.30 -2.65 14.26
CA LYS A 20 9.48 -2.19 15.39
C LYS A 20 9.25 -0.67 15.40
N PRO A 21 10.25 0.21 15.15
CA PRO A 21 9.99 1.65 15.12
C PRO A 21 9.00 2.07 14.03
N ALA A 22 9.04 1.42 12.86
CA ALA A 22 8.10 1.68 11.77
C ALA A 22 6.71 1.16 12.12
N LEU A 23 6.61 -0.03 12.72
CA LEU A 23 5.33 -0.60 13.17
C LEU A 23 4.70 0.22 14.29
N ASP A 24 5.49 0.72 15.25
CA ASP A 24 5.03 1.59 16.33
C ASP A 24 4.56 2.96 15.80
N HIS A 25 5.19 3.46 14.74
CA HIS A 25 4.72 4.66 14.05
C HIS A 25 3.38 4.42 13.33
N GLU A 26 3.26 3.31 12.57
CA GLU A 26 2.00 2.89 11.95
C GLU A 26 0.89 2.72 13.01
N ASP A 27 1.21 2.09 14.16
CA ASP A 27 0.27 1.89 15.26
C ASP A 27 -0.17 3.24 15.87
N ARG A 28 0.75 4.19 16.08
CA ARG A 28 0.40 5.51 16.63
C ARG A 28 -0.55 6.28 15.71
N LEU A 29 -0.23 6.38 14.42
CA LEU A 29 -1.11 7.01 13.43
C LEU A 29 -2.48 6.33 13.39
N MET A 30 -2.50 4.99 13.44
CA MET A 30 -3.74 4.24 13.48
C MET A 30 -4.56 4.51 14.75
N GLN A 31 -3.93 4.62 15.91
CA GLN A 31 -4.64 4.94 17.15
C GLN A 31 -5.16 6.36 17.14
N GLU A 32 -4.41 7.33 16.64
CA GLU A 32 -4.88 8.71 16.49
C GLU A 32 -6.16 8.77 15.63
N ILE A 33 -6.22 7.98 14.56
CA ILE A 33 -7.41 7.84 13.71
C ILE A 33 -8.60 7.24 14.47
N LEU A 34 -8.35 6.22 15.28
CA LEU A 34 -9.39 5.54 16.06
C LEU A 34 -9.90 6.43 17.21
N ASP A 35 -9.00 7.10 17.93
CA ASP A 35 -9.29 7.98 19.06
C ASP A 35 -10.07 9.22 18.64
N ARG A 36 -9.85 9.72 17.41
CA ARG A 36 -10.60 10.83 16.81
C ARG A 36 -11.96 10.42 16.23
N GLY A 37 -12.47 9.23 16.54
CA GLY A 37 -13.90 8.93 16.44
C GLY A 37 -14.31 7.67 15.67
N LEU A 38 -13.37 6.80 15.26
CA LEU A 38 -13.69 5.54 14.57
C LEU A 38 -13.85 4.39 15.58
N GLY A 39 -15.08 4.19 16.08
CA GLY A 39 -15.44 3.16 17.03
C GLY A 39 -15.53 1.73 16.44
N SER A 40 -15.89 0.75 17.28
CA SER A 40 -16.04 -0.66 16.86
C SER A 40 -17.19 -0.88 15.88
N GLU A 41 -18.30 -0.17 16.04
CA GLU A 41 -19.45 -0.26 15.14
C GLU A 41 -19.16 0.41 13.80
N ASP A 42 -18.44 1.53 13.81
CA ASP A 42 -17.99 2.21 12.59
C ASP A 42 -17.12 1.28 11.73
N ARG A 43 -16.22 0.49 12.35
CA ARG A 43 -15.41 -0.50 11.63
C ARG A 43 -16.23 -1.59 10.93
N LYS A 44 -17.41 -1.97 11.45
CA LYS A 44 -18.29 -2.93 10.77
C LYS A 44 -18.97 -2.27 9.57
N THR A 45 -19.44 -1.03 9.73
CA THR A 45 -20.05 -0.24 8.64
C THR A 45 -19.05 0.03 7.52
N LEU A 46 -17.83 0.44 7.86
CA LEU A 46 -16.73 0.58 6.90
C LEU A 46 -16.45 -0.73 6.16
N ARG A 47 -16.58 -1.90 6.85
CA ARG A 47 -16.30 -3.21 6.21
C ARG A 47 -17.35 -3.54 5.18
N LYS A 48 -18.62 -3.32 5.51
CA LYS A 48 -19.74 -3.44 4.56
C LYS A 48 -19.54 -2.51 3.36
N LEU A 49 -19.11 -1.27 3.60
CA LEU A 49 -18.85 -0.29 2.54
C LEU A 49 -17.65 -0.64 1.66
N ALA A 50 -16.61 -1.30 2.19
CA ALA A 50 -15.49 -1.80 1.41
C ALA A 50 -15.84 -3.08 0.61
N SER A 51 -16.68 -3.95 1.18
CA SER A 51 -17.08 -5.23 0.57
C SER A 51 -18.25 -5.12 -0.41
N GLY A 52 -18.86 -3.93 -0.55
CA GLY A 52 -20.05 -3.68 -1.36
C GLY A 52 -19.87 -3.89 -2.85
N GLY A 53 -19.85 -5.16 -3.26
CA GLY A 53 -19.77 -5.63 -4.64
C GLY A 53 -20.22 -7.08 -4.74
N ALA A 54 -21.49 -7.36 -4.41
CA ALA A 54 -22.32 -8.39 -5.06
C ALA A 54 -23.66 -8.56 -4.31
N ARG A 55 -24.77 -8.17 -4.96
CA ARG A 55 -26.14 -8.65 -4.72
C ARG A 55 -26.68 -8.58 -3.28
N GLU A 56 -27.10 -7.41 -2.83
CA GLU A 56 -28.12 -7.34 -1.77
C GLU A 56 -29.23 -6.36 -2.18
N SER A 57 -30.45 -6.71 -1.80
CA SER A 57 -31.76 -6.17 -2.24
C SER A 57 -31.83 -4.64 -2.25
N GLU A 58 -32.47 -4.04 -3.27
CA GLU A 58 -32.67 -2.58 -3.40
C GLU A 58 -33.33 -1.94 -2.16
N MET A 59 -34.12 -2.70 -1.40
CA MET A 59 -34.71 -2.25 -0.13
C MET A 59 -33.69 -2.21 1.03
N GLU A 60 -32.78 -3.19 1.11
CA GLU A 60 -31.69 -3.18 2.08
C GLU A 60 -30.64 -2.12 1.69
N ALA A 61 -30.38 -1.93 0.40
CA ALA A 61 -29.52 -0.87 -0.11
C ALA A 61 -30.08 0.53 0.19
N ALA A 62 -31.41 0.74 0.17
CA ALA A 62 -32.04 2.01 0.52
C ALA A 62 -32.01 2.30 2.04
N GLN A 63 -32.30 1.30 2.87
CA GLN A 63 -32.27 1.43 4.33
C GLN A 63 -30.84 1.56 4.86
N VAL A 64 -29.89 0.85 4.23
CA VAL A 64 -28.45 1.07 4.42
C VAL A 64 -28.06 2.43 3.87
N ALA A 65 -28.56 2.92 2.73
CA ALA A 65 -28.21 4.24 2.20
C ALA A 65 -28.70 5.42 3.07
N GLU A 66 -29.81 5.28 3.80
CA GLU A 66 -30.32 6.33 4.71
C GLU A 66 -29.56 6.34 6.06
N SER A 67 -29.31 5.17 6.66
CA SER A 67 -28.42 5.02 7.82
C SER A 67 -26.98 5.41 7.48
N VAL A 68 -26.49 4.96 6.32
CA VAL A 68 -25.21 5.36 5.75
C VAL A 68 -25.24 6.83 5.38
N GLY A 69 -26.36 7.50 5.11
CA GLY A 69 -26.37 8.94 4.78
C GLY A 69 -25.92 9.82 5.95
N GLN A 70 -26.48 9.57 7.14
CA GLN A 70 -26.09 10.29 8.37
C GLN A 70 -24.72 9.81 8.88
N ASP A 71 -24.47 8.49 8.84
CA ASP A 71 -23.16 7.93 9.20
C ASP A 71 -22.07 8.34 8.19
N ARG A 72 -22.41 8.58 6.92
CA ARG A 72 -21.50 9.05 5.86
C ARG A 72 -21.03 10.44 6.16
N GLN A 73 -21.92 11.39 6.48
CA GLN A 73 -21.47 12.74 6.79
C GLN A 73 -20.54 12.74 8.00
N ARG A 74 -20.93 12.01 9.06
CA ARG A 74 -20.10 11.85 10.26
C ARG A 74 -18.76 11.16 9.96
N LEU A 75 -18.76 10.09 9.18
CA LEU A 75 -17.54 9.38 8.75
C LEU A 75 -16.68 10.27 7.85
N GLN A 76 -17.28 11.06 6.96
CA GLN A 76 -16.56 12.06 6.16
C GLN A 76 -15.87 13.06 7.07
N ASP A 77 -16.57 13.60 8.07
CA ASP A 77 -16.01 14.57 8.99
C ASP A 77 -14.85 13.97 9.80
N ILE A 78 -15.01 12.74 10.32
CA ILE A 78 -13.94 12.03 11.04
C ILE A 78 -12.74 11.77 10.11
N LEU A 79 -12.97 11.30 8.88
CA LEU A 79 -11.90 11.02 7.92
C LEU A 79 -11.20 12.30 7.45
N MET A 80 -11.94 13.41 7.33
CA MET A 80 -11.39 14.74 7.05
C MET A 80 -10.55 15.26 8.21
N GLN A 81 -10.96 15.04 9.46
CA GLN A 81 -10.17 15.39 10.65
C GLN A 81 -8.90 14.55 10.80
N ASN A 82 -8.89 13.36 10.22
CA ASN A 82 -7.78 12.41 10.23
C ASN A 82 -7.00 12.38 8.91
N HIS A 83 -7.23 13.38 8.06
CA HIS A 83 -6.79 13.35 6.68
C HIS A 83 -5.25 13.28 6.56
N ARG A 84 -4.53 14.04 7.39
CA ARG A 84 -3.07 14.05 7.39
C ARG A 84 -2.51 12.68 7.80
N GLU A 85 -3.04 12.10 8.86
CA GLU A 85 -2.63 10.78 9.35
C GLU A 85 -2.95 9.68 8.33
N LEU A 86 -4.09 9.78 7.64
CA LEU A 86 -4.43 8.90 6.52
C LEU A 86 -3.47 9.06 5.35
N LEU A 87 -3.07 10.29 5.02
CA LEU A 87 -2.05 10.54 4.01
C LEU A 87 -0.70 9.95 4.43
N GLU A 88 -0.25 10.15 5.66
CA GLU A 88 1.02 9.63 6.17
C GLU A 88 1.03 8.08 6.26
N LEU A 89 -0.08 7.46 6.67
CA LEU A 89 -0.26 6.01 6.52
C LEU A 89 -0.28 5.58 5.04
N SER A 90 -0.87 6.42 4.19
CA SER A 90 -0.82 6.20 2.76
C SER A 90 0.55 6.45 2.17
N THR A 91 1.51 7.11 2.85
CA THR A 91 2.89 7.41 2.36
C THR A 91 3.92 6.42 2.86
N THR A 92 3.73 5.84 4.04
CA THR A 92 4.59 4.78 4.60
C THR A 92 4.72 3.61 3.62
N THR A 93 5.75 3.65 2.79
CA THR A 93 6.08 2.58 1.85
C THR A 93 6.34 1.37 2.72
N THR A 94 5.67 0.24 2.47
CA THR A 94 6.07 -1.02 3.11
C THR A 94 7.56 -1.20 2.80
N PRO A 95 8.46 -1.10 3.81
CA PRO A 95 9.89 -1.19 3.54
C PRO A 95 10.17 -2.46 2.76
N ASP A 96 11.09 -2.46 1.80
CA ASP A 96 11.36 -3.68 1.03
C ASP A 96 11.83 -4.81 1.97
N SER A 97 12.52 -4.45 3.06
CA SER A 97 12.81 -5.35 4.19
C SER A 97 11.57 -5.96 4.88
N LYS A 98 10.44 -5.23 4.97
CA LYS A 98 9.14 -5.74 5.47
C LYS A 98 8.49 -6.67 4.45
N LYS A 99 8.63 -6.41 3.14
CA LYS A 99 8.12 -7.31 2.09
C LYS A 99 8.90 -8.62 2.02
N GLU A 100 10.23 -8.54 2.02
CA GLU A 100 11.13 -9.69 2.08
C GLU A 100 10.84 -10.54 3.31
N LEU A 101 10.72 -9.91 4.48
CA LEU A 101 10.37 -10.60 5.71
C LEU A 101 9.03 -11.34 5.59
N LEU A 102 8.00 -10.71 5.04
CA LEU A 102 6.69 -11.34 4.84
C LEU A 102 6.75 -12.51 3.85
N ALA A 103 7.48 -12.35 2.75
CA ALA A 103 7.69 -13.42 1.77
C ALA A 103 8.42 -14.62 2.39
N GLU A 104 9.45 -14.38 3.20
CA GLU A 104 10.16 -15.43 3.91
C GLU A 104 9.30 -16.11 4.99
N MET A 105 8.45 -15.34 5.70
CA MET A 105 7.47 -15.92 6.63
C MET A 105 6.44 -16.80 5.91
N ASP A 106 6.01 -16.40 4.70
CA ASP A 106 5.11 -17.19 3.86
C ASP A 106 5.76 -18.53 3.43
N VAL A 107 7.05 -18.51 3.09
CA VAL A 107 7.82 -19.74 2.82
C VAL A 107 7.85 -20.67 4.05
N VAL A 108 8.09 -20.13 5.24
CA VAL A 108 8.10 -20.94 6.48
C VAL A 108 6.70 -21.51 6.78
N LEU A 109 5.64 -20.71 6.58
CA LEU A 109 4.26 -21.18 6.73
C LEU A 109 3.96 -22.35 5.81
N ASP A 110 4.39 -22.27 4.55
CA ASP A 110 4.19 -23.33 3.57
C ASP A 110 4.99 -24.59 3.89
N ASP A 111 6.22 -24.45 4.39
CA ASP A 111 7.02 -25.58 4.89
C ASP A 111 6.34 -26.27 6.09
N LEU A 112 5.74 -25.51 7.01
CA LEU A 112 4.99 -26.06 8.14
C LEU A 112 3.69 -26.74 7.69
N LYS A 113 2.96 -26.19 6.71
CA LYS A 113 1.76 -26.81 6.14
C LYS A 113 2.09 -28.13 5.45
N LYS A 114 3.14 -28.18 4.63
CA LYS A 114 3.64 -29.43 4.01
C LYS A 114 3.97 -30.49 5.06
N ALA A 115 4.58 -30.08 6.18
CA ALA A 115 4.85 -31.00 7.29
C ALA A 115 3.56 -31.47 7.99
N GLN A 116 2.55 -30.61 8.13
CA GLN A 116 1.23 -31.01 8.64
C GLN A 116 0.56 -32.04 7.74
N ASP A 117 0.57 -31.82 6.43
CA ASP A 117 -0.02 -32.74 5.46
C ASP A 117 0.66 -34.11 5.53
N ALA A 118 2.00 -34.14 5.57
CA ALA A 118 2.74 -35.40 5.71
C ALA A 118 2.43 -36.15 7.01
N VAL A 119 2.29 -35.46 8.15
CA VAL A 119 1.90 -36.08 9.43
C VAL A 119 0.44 -36.52 9.42
N HIS A 120 -0.42 -35.79 8.73
CA HIS A 120 -1.82 -36.16 8.55
C HIS A 120 -1.95 -37.45 7.73
N ASP A 121 -1.19 -37.60 6.66
CA ASP A 121 -1.15 -38.82 5.85
C ASP A 121 -0.65 -40.02 6.68
N GLN A 122 0.42 -39.83 7.46
CA GLN A 122 0.90 -40.85 8.40
C GLN A 122 -0.14 -41.24 9.44
N LEU A 123 -0.91 -40.26 9.94
CA LEU A 123 -2.00 -40.51 10.88
C LEU A 123 -3.12 -41.34 10.24
N LEU A 124 -3.46 -41.10 8.98
CA LEU A 124 -4.44 -41.88 8.24
C LEU A 124 -3.97 -43.33 8.06
N SER A 125 -2.74 -43.53 7.58
CA SER A 125 -2.15 -44.86 7.44
C SER A 125 -2.05 -45.62 8.78
N ALA A 126 -1.74 -44.92 9.88
CA ALA A 126 -1.71 -45.51 11.22
C ALA A 126 -3.10 -45.94 11.72
N LYS A 127 -4.17 -45.23 11.32
CA LYS A 127 -5.55 -45.62 11.62
C LYS A 127 -5.97 -46.84 10.82
N GLU A 128 -5.64 -46.88 9.53
CA GLU A 128 -5.94 -48.02 8.65
C GLU A 128 -5.23 -49.29 9.12
N GLY A 129 -3.98 -49.18 9.58
CA GLY A 129 -3.21 -50.28 10.16
C GLY A 129 -3.50 -50.57 11.64
N GLU A 130 -4.53 -49.97 12.23
CA GLU A 130 -4.94 -50.12 13.64
C GLU A 130 -3.83 -49.90 14.69
N ASN A 131 -2.77 -49.16 14.33
CA ASN A 131 -1.63 -48.90 15.21
C ASN A 131 -1.91 -47.72 16.15
N MET A 132 -2.60 -48.00 17.26
CA MET A 132 -3.01 -46.98 18.23
C MET A 132 -1.86 -46.22 18.91
N SER A 133 -0.65 -46.77 18.92
CA SER A 133 0.53 -46.05 19.44
C SER A 133 0.98 -44.96 18.46
N ALA A 134 1.06 -45.29 17.18
CA ALA A 134 1.38 -44.37 16.10
C ALA A 134 0.29 -43.30 15.92
N VAL A 135 -1.00 -43.67 16.02
CA VAL A 135 -2.12 -42.71 15.99
C VAL A 135 -1.96 -41.63 17.05
N ARG A 136 -1.62 -42.01 18.29
CA ARG A 136 -1.41 -41.05 19.38
C ARG A 136 -0.18 -40.18 19.16
N ALA A 137 0.91 -40.76 18.64
CA ALA A 137 2.14 -40.01 18.33
C ALA A 137 1.91 -38.98 17.23
N CYS A 138 1.39 -39.40 16.07
CA CYS A 138 1.07 -38.52 14.94
C CYS A 138 0.02 -37.48 15.32
N GLY A 139 -0.99 -37.84 16.13
CA GLY A 139 -1.99 -36.89 16.64
C GLY A 139 -1.39 -35.76 17.48
N ARG A 140 -0.41 -36.07 18.36
CA ARG A 140 0.33 -35.04 19.12
C ARG A 140 1.15 -34.15 18.19
N SER A 141 1.95 -34.75 17.31
CA SER A 141 2.77 -33.99 16.36
C SER A 141 1.94 -33.07 15.45
N LEU A 142 0.76 -33.52 15.01
CA LEU A 142 -0.14 -32.70 14.21
C LEU A 142 -0.70 -31.51 15.00
N ASN A 143 -1.03 -31.70 16.28
CA ASN A 143 -1.47 -30.62 17.15
C ASN A 143 -0.35 -29.59 17.40
N ASP A 144 0.88 -30.07 17.63
CA ASP A 144 2.04 -29.19 17.81
C ASP A 144 2.31 -28.37 16.54
N LEU A 145 2.26 -28.99 15.36
CA LEU A 145 2.43 -28.28 14.08
C LEU A 145 1.32 -27.26 13.83
N LYS A 146 0.05 -27.59 14.14
CA LYS A 146 -1.07 -26.64 14.07
C LYS A 146 -0.86 -25.45 15.00
N ALA A 147 -0.36 -25.68 16.21
CA ALA A 147 -0.06 -24.61 17.16
C ALA A 147 1.07 -23.69 16.62
N LEU A 148 2.12 -24.27 16.04
CA LEU A 148 3.23 -23.52 15.44
C LEU A 148 2.75 -22.65 14.26
N THR A 149 1.99 -23.22 13.33
CA THR A 149 1.45 -22.46 12.18
C THR A 149 0.55 -21.33 12.63
N ARG A 150 -0.36 -21.57 13.60
CA ARG A 150 -1.23 -20.51 14.15
C ARG A 150 -0.44 -19.37 14.79
N ARG A 151 0.67 -19.70 15.47
CA ARG A 151 1.53 -18.70 16.10
C ARG A 151 2.30 -17.87 15.06
N LEU A 152 2.86 -18.52 14.03
CA LEU A 152 3.52 -17.81 12.93
C LEU A 152 2.53 -16.93 12.14
N ASP A 153 1.31 -17.42 11.87
CA ASP A 153 0.23 -16.62 11.29
C ASP A 153 -0.17 -15.43 12.18
N GLY A 154 -0.12 -15.60 13.50
CA GLY A 154 -0.33 -14.52 14.46
C GLY A 154 0.71 -13.42 14.33
N GLU A 155 1.99 -13.79 14.28
CA GLU A 155 3.12 -12.87 14.11
C GLU A 155 3.06 -12.15 12.75
N ARG A 156 2.79 -12.89 11.67
CA ARG A 156 2.60 -12.33 10.33
C ARG A 156 1.45 -11.32 10.29
N ARG A 157 0.34 -11.62 10.98
CA ARG A 157 -0.79 -10.68 11.12
C ARG A 157 -0.40 -9.44 11.91
N GLY A 158 0.43 -9.57 12.95
CA GLY A 158 0.98 -8.42 13.67
C GLY A 158 1.70 -7.44 12.74
N LEU A 159 2.53 -7.96 11.83
CA LEU A 159 3.28 -7.15 10.86
C LEU A 159 2.39 -6.48 9.80
N THR A 160 1.24 -7.07 9.48
CA THR A 160 0.36 -6.63 8.37
C THR A 160 -0.92 -5.93 8.83
N LYS A 161 -1.22 -5.94 10.13
CA LYS A 161 -2.46 -5.41 10.70
C LYS A 161 -2.68 -3.94 10.30
N ASN A 162 -1.67 -3.10 10.48
CA ASN A 162 -1.81 -1.66 10.28
C ASN A 162 -1.80 -1.29 8.80
N SER A 163 -0.94 -1.92 8.00
CA SER A 163 -0.96 -1.72 6.54
C SER A 163 -2.28 -2.18 5.90
N SER A 164 -2.85 -3.29 6.39
CA SER A 164 -4.16 -3.78 5.92
C SER A 164 -5.30 -2.84 6.33
N LEU A 165 -5.26 -2.34 7.57
CA LEU A 165 -6.27 -1.41 8.07
C LEU A 165 -6.17 -0.03 7.41
N ALA A 166 -4.97 0.46 7.15
CA ALA A 166 -4.73 1.69 6.40
C ALA A 166 -5.25 1.57 4.96
N ALA A 167 -4.87 0.50 4.24
CA ALA A 167 -5.36 0.25 2.88
C ALA A 167 -6.90 0.16 2.83
N PHE A 168 -7.49 -0.46 3.84
CA PHE A 168 -8.93 -0.53 4.02
C PHE A 168 -9.56 0.86 4.23
N LEU A 169 -9.03 1.66 5.16
CA LEU A 169 -9.53 3.01 5.42
C LEU A 169 -9.42 3.90 4.18
N ILE A 170 -8.31 3.84 3.45
CA ILE A 170 -8.12 4.56 2.18
C ILE A 170 -9.16 4.12 1.15
N THR A 171 -9.40 2.82 1.02
CA THR A 171 -10.42 2.28 0.10
C THR A 171 -11.81 2.80 0.44
N VAL A 172 -12.14 2.88 1.72
CA VAL A 172 -13.43 3.40 2.18
C VAL A 172 -13.53 4.91 2.01
N CYS A 173 -12.47 5.66 2.31
CA CYS A 173 -12.35 7.10 2.05
C CYS A 173 -12.76 7.42 0.62
N ARG A 174 -12.22 6.70 -0.37
CA ARG A 174 -12.54 6.93 -1.79
C ARG A 174 -13.99 6.67 -2.18
N ARG A 175 -14.70 5.79 -1.46
CA ARG A 175 -16.12 5.48 -1.74
C ARG A 175 -17.07 6.48 -1.09
N ILE A 176 -16.67 7.00 0.06
CA ILE A 176 -17.53 7.84 0.90
C ILE A 176 -17.26 9.32 0.62
N LEU A 177 -16.01 9.74 0.48
CA LEU A 177 -15.65 11.14 0.32
C LEU A 177 -16.01 11.60 -1.10
N PRO A 178 -16.60 12.80 -1.24
CA PRO A 178 -16.91 13.34 -2.55
C PRO A 178 -15.61 13.56 -3.32
N VAL A 179 -15.59 13.12 -4.58
CA VAL A 179 -14.56 13.51 -5.55
C VAL A 179 -14.52 15.03 -5.57
N ARG A 180 -13.38 15.60 -5.19
CA ARG A 180 -13.16 17.04 -5.30
C ARG A 180 -12.77 17.35 -6.73
N HIS A 181 -13.41 18.36 -7.31
CA HIS A 181 -12.90 18.96 -8.52
C HIS A 181 -11.71 19.85 -8.14
N ILE A 182 -10.50 19.28 -8.19
CA ILE A 182 -9.27 19.99 -7.86
C ILE A 182 -8.63 20.47 -9.16
N ASP A 183 -8.45 21.77 -9.30
CA ASP A 183 -7.72 22.36 -10.43
C ASP A 183 -6.21 22.04 -10.28
N PRO A 184 -5.57 21.37 -11.27
CA PRO A 184 -4.14 21.14 -11.28
C PRO A 184 -3.29 22.41 -11.15
N ALA A 185 -3.83 23.58 -11.51
CA ALA A 185 -3.14 24.86 -11.35
C ALA A 185 -2.79 25.20 -9.88
N HIS A 186 -3.47 24.58 -8.90
CA HIS A 186 -3.12 24.74 -7.48
C HIS A 186 -1.83 24.02 -7.08
N LEU A 187 -1.32 23.11 -7.89
CA LEU A 187 -0.06 22.41 -7.67
C LEU A 187 1.12 23.16 -8.34
N GLN A 188 1.33 24.42 -7.97
CA GLN A 188 2.47 25.22 -8.42
C GLN A 188 3.41 25.55 -7.26
N ASN A 189 4.70 25.76 -7.54
CA ASN A 189 5.68 26.18 -6.54
C ASN A 189 5.83 25.22 -5.35
N ILE A 190 5.71 23.92 -5.61
CA ILE A 190 5.79 22.89 -4.56
C ILE A 190 7.23 22.79 -4.06
N LEU A 191 7.41 22.82 -2.75
CA LEU A 191 8.73 22.66 -2.14
C LEU A 191 9.27 21.23 -2.38
N PRO A 192 10.56 21.06 -2.69
CA PRO A 192 11.19 19.76 -2.83
C PRO A 192 11.47 19.18 -1.43
N SER A 193 10.39 18.88 -0.72
CA SER A 193 10.40 18.43 0.68
C SER A 193 9.34 17.35 0.89
N TYR A 194 9.40 16.68 2.04
CA TYR A 194 8.37 15.72 2.43
C TYR A 194 6.97 16.36 2.48
N GLU A 195 6.87 17.59 2.95
CA GLU A 195 5.60 18.33 2.99
C GLU A 195 5.08 18.64 1.58
N GLY A 196 5.97 19.01 0.64
CA GLY A 196 5.57 19.18 -0.76
C GLY A 196 5.09 17.87 -1.41
N TYR A 197 5.71 16.76 -1.06
CA TYR A 197 5.26 15.43 -1.48
C TYR A 197 3.87 15.09 -0.90
N LEU A 198 3.60 15.41 0.38
CA LEU A 198 2.27 15.23 0.97
C LEU A 198 1.20 16.08 0.28
N GLN A 199 1.52 17.31 -0.15
CA GLN A 199 0.60 18.15 -0.92
C GLN A 199 0.22 17.52 -2.27
N ILE A 200 1.19 16.93 -2.97
CA ILE A 200 0.93 16.21 -4.23
C ILE A 200 0.04 15.00 -3.95
N LEU A 201 0.30 14.24 -2.89
CA LEU A 201 -0.53 13.09 -2.54
C LEU A 201 -1.96 13.47 -2.15
N ASP A 202 -2.16 14.57 -1.40
CA ASP A 202 -3.49 15.09 -1.08
C ASP A 202 -4.31 15.35 -2.35
N PHE A 203 -3.71 16.01 -3.35
CA PHE A 203 -4.34 16.23 -4.65
C PHE A 203 -4.82 14.92 -5.27
N TYR A 204 -4.01 13.86 -5.23
CA TYR A 204 -4.41 12.57 -5.78
C TYR A 204 -5.41 11.80 -4.90
N PHE A 205 -5.49 12.12 -3.61
CA PHE A 205 -6.27 11.35 -2.63
C PHE A 205 -7.76 11.62 -2.78
N PHE A 206 -8.10 12.85 -3.18
CA PHE A 206 -9.48 13.31 -3.35
C PHE A 206 -9.85 13.73 -4.77
N SER A 207 -8.93 13.74 -5.73
CA SER A 207 -9.30 13.89 -7.13
C SER A 207 -9.85 12.58 -7.70
N ASP A 208 -10.58 12.66 -8.81
CA ASP A 208 -10.93 11.48 -9.59
C ASP A 208 -9.68 10.96 -10.29
N ALA A 209 -8.84 10.24 -9.55
CA ALA A 209 -7.63 9.65 -10.07
C ALA A 209 -7.90 8.66 -11.23
N SER A 210 -9.16 8.24 -11.46
CA SER A 210 -9.51 7.45 -12.64
C SER A 210 -9.47 8.27 -13.94
N LEU A 211 -9.52 9.61 -13.86
CA LEU A 211 -9.28 10.53 -14.99
C LEU A 211 -7.81 10.56 -15.41
N TYR A 212 -6.90 10.14 -14.53
CA TYR A 212 -5.46 10.22 -14.70
C TYR A 212 -4.88 8.81 -14.79
N CYS A 213 -4.76 8.28 -16.01
CA CYS A 213 -4.27 6.93 -16.22
C CYS A 213 -2.74 6.86 -16.03
N PHE A 214 -2.25 5.87 -15.28
CA PHE A 214 -0.80 5.64 -15.07
C PHE A 214 -0.28 4.43 -15.87
N GLY A 215 -0.94 4.07 -16.99
CA GLY A 215 -0.42 3.11 -17.97
C GLY A 215 -0.85 1.65 -17.79
N GLU A 216 -1.59 1.28 -16.74
CA GLU A 216 -2.08 -0.10 -16.55
C GLU A 216 -3.57 -0.15 -16.19
N HIS A 217 -4.41 -0.52 -17.16
CA HIS A 217 -5.84 -0.81 -16.97
C HIS A 217 -6.06 -2.23 -16.41
N PHE A 218 -5.62 -2.55 -15.19
CA PHE A 218 -6.03 -3.80 -14.55
C PHE A 218 -6.37 -3.62 -13.06
N SER A 219 -7.67 -3.64 -12.80
CA SER A 219 -8.39 -3.87 -11.53
C SER A 219 -7.57 -3.97 -10.22
N GLY A 220 -7.75 -2.99 -9.33
CA GLY A 220 -7.42 -3.12 -7.91
C GLY A 220 -7.08 -1.80 -7.21
N PRO A 221 -7.17 -1.72 -5.86
CA PRO A 221 -6.87 -0.52 -5.07
C PRO A 221 -5.36 -0.23 -4.91
N ASN A 222 -4.59 -0.34 -6.01
CA ASN A 222 -3.12 -0.26 -6.04
C ASN A 222 -2.53 1.05 -6.59
N TRP A 223 -3.37 2.09 -6.77
CA TRP A 223 -2.98 3.31 -7.47
C TRP A 223 -2.08 4.22 -6.61
N PHE A 224 -2.32 4.27 -5.30
CA PHE A 224 -1.60 5.12 -4.35
C PHE A 224 -0.22 4.62 -3.97
N THR A 225 -0.08 3.32 -3.74
CA THR A 225 1.20 2.65 -3.48
C THR A 225 2.19 2.81 -4.64
N ARG A 226 1.69 3.03 -5.86
CA ARG A 226 2.50 3.26 -7.07
C ARG A 226 2.89 4.73 -7.26
N LEU A 227 1.98 5.67 -6.97
CA LEU A 227 2.31 7.10 -6.90
C LEU A 227 3.53 7.37 -6.01
N LYS A 228 3.66 6.65 -4.88
CA LYS A 228 4.83 6.78 -3.97
C LYS A 228 6.20 6.66 -4.64
N ARG A 229 6.30 5.83 -5.67
CA ARG A 229 7.57 5.51 -6.33
C ARG A 229 7.86 6.41 -7.52
N ASN A 230 6.91 7.28 -7.87
CA ASN A 230 6.86 7.91 -9.18
C ASN A 230 6.78 9.44 -9.12
N VAL A 231 6.89 10.08 -7.95
CA VAL A 231 6.84 11.56 -7.87
C VAL A 231 8.24 12.14 -7.76
N ALA A 232 8.53 13.15 -8.55
CA ALA A 232 9.72 13.99 -8.40
C ALA A 232 9.32 15.46 -8.29
N ILE A 233 10.08 16.23 -7.50
CA ILE A 233 9.92 17.68 -7.34
C ILE A 233 11.28 18.30 -7.59
N LEU A 234 11.37 19.23 -8.55
CA LEU A 234 12.62 19.89 -8.91
C LEU A 234 12.47 21.40 -8.72
N THR A 235 13.35 21.97 -7.89
CA THR A 235 13.55 23.40 -7.77
C THR A 235 14.98 23.72 -8.17
N VAL A 236 15.15 24.69 -9.07
CA VAL A 236 16.43 25.23 -9.49
C VAL A 236 16.45 26.71 -9.18
N CYS A 237 17.48 27.14 -8.46
CA CYS A 237 17.73 28.55 -8.20
C CYS A 237 18.98 29.01 -8.94
N ASP A 238 19.01 30.28 -9.33
CA ASP A 238 20.22 30.92 -9.86
C ASP A 238 21.25 31.20 -8.75
N ALA A 239 22.40 31.78 -9.14
CA ALA A 239 23.47 32.14 -8.20
C ALA A 239 23.07 33.19 -7.14
N THR A 240 21.96 33.90 -7.34
CA THR A 240 21.41 34.88 -6.40
C THR A 240 20.35 34.29 -5.48
N GLY A 241 20.01 33.00 -5.67
CA GLY A 241 18.98 32.29 -4.92
C GLY A 241 17.56 32.48 -5.47
N ILE A 242 17.40 33.12 -6.62
CA ILE A 242 16.09 33.29 -7.27
C ILE A 242 15.70 31.98 -7.94
N ASN A 243 14.47 31.53 -7.69
CA ASN A 243 13.91 30.34 -8.31
C ASN A 243 13.68 30.58 -9.81
N VAL A 244 14.42 29.86 -10.65
CA VAL A 244 14.33 29.92 -12.12
C VAL A 244 13.52 28.77 -12.70
N TYR A 245 13.31 27.70 -11.93
CA TYR A 245 12.47 26.57 -12.32
C TYR A 245 11.96 25.86 -11.09
N ASN A 246 10.65 25.77 -10.94
CA ASN A 246 10.02 24.90 -9.95
C ASN A 246 8.86 24.17 -10.60
N SER A 247 8.94 22.85 -10.55
CA SER A 247 7.90 21.98 -11.05
C SER A 247 7.96 20.63 -10.36
N PHE A 248 6.87 19.89 -10.42
CA PHE A 248 6.81 18.50 -10.02
C PHE A 248 6.35 17.65 -11.20
N SER A 249 6.61 16.36 -11.13
CA SER A 249 6.12 15.43 -12.14
C SER A 249 5.81 14.09 -11.50
N VAL A 250 4.92 13.35 -12.16
CA VAL A 250 4.65 11.95 -11.82
C VAL A 250 5.00 11.05 -13.00
N SER A 251 5.63 9.91 -12.74
CA SER A 251 5.96 8.94 -13.77
C SER A 251 4.70 8.30 -14.33
N GLY A 252 4.64 8.11 -15.65
CA GLY A 252 3.51 7.51 -16.35
C GLY A 252 3.28 8.10 -17.74
N GLU A 253 2.52 7.39 -18.56
CA GLU A 253 2.35 7.71 -19.99
C GLU A 253 1.20 8.68 -20.29
N HIS A 254 0.15 8.69 -19.47
CA HIS A 254 -1.05 9.49 -19.75
C HIS A 254 -1.08 10.80 -18.96
N LYS A 255 -2.24 11.48 -18.94
CA LYS A 255 -2.48 12.83 -18.38
C LYS A 255 -2.14 12.94 -16.88
N THR A 256 -0.89 12.82 -16.50
CA THR A 256 -0.44 12.99 -15.13
C THR A 256 -0.28 14.48 -14.84
N PRO A 257 -0.88 15.01 -13.76
CA PRO A 257 -0.56 16.35 -13.25
C PRO A 257 0.96 16.56 -13.08
N GLY A 258 1.42 17.78 -13.34
CA GLY A 258 2.83 18.16 -13.29
C GLY A 258 3.44 18.36 -14.68
N ALA A 259 4.75 18.21 -14.79
CA ALA A 259 5.47 18.33 -16.06
C ALA A 259 4.95 17.31 -17.09
N PRO A 260 4.76 17.72 -18.36
CA PRO A 260 4.26 16.84 -19.40
C PRO A 260 5.29 15.74 -19.75
N THR A 261 4.82 14.68 -20.42
CA THR A 261 5.68 13.67 -21.04
C THR A 261 6.75 14.33 -21.91
N ALA A 262 8.00 13.89 -21.74
CA ALA A 262 9.10 14.44 -22.52
C ALA A 262 8.91 14.14 -24.01
N PRO A 263 9.12 15.12 -24.91
CA PRO A 263 9.02 14.91 -26.35
C PRO A 263 10.04 13.87 -26.83
N GLU A 264 9.73 13.17 -27.94
CA GLU A 264 10.66 12.19 -28.53
C GLU A 264 11.95 12.83 -29.06
N ARG A 265 11.87 14.12 -29.41
CA ARG A 265 12.99 14.93 -29.88
C ARG A 265 13.08 16.17 -29.01
N GLY A 266 14.21 16.34 -28.34
CA GLY A 266 14.47 17.46 -27.45
C GLY A 266 15.98 17.65 -27.27
N GLN A 267 16.37 18.55 -26.36
CA GLN A 267 17.77 18.78 -26.04
C GLN A 267 18.43 17.59 -25.34
N ILE A 268 17.63 16.77 -24.64
CA ILE A 268 18.07 15.52 -24.02
C ILE A 268 17.34 14.34 -24.67
N PHE A 269 18.05 13.23 -24.83
CA PHE A 269 17.54 12.01 -25.44
C PHE A 269 17.18 11.00 -24.35
N SER A 270 16.00 10.41 -24.47
CA SER A 270 15.60 9.29 -23.62
C SER A 270 16.36 8.03 -24.04
N ILE A 271 16.65 7.21 -23.05
CA ILE A 271 17.15 5.84 -23.23
C ILE A 271 16.13 4.88 -22.64
N GLU A 272 16.21 3.61 -23.00
CA GLU A 272 15.51 2.56 -22.26
C GLU A 272 16.15 2.39 -20.88
N ALA A 273 15.31 2.26 -19.85
CA ALA A 273 15.74 1.89 -18.50
C ALA A 273 15.16 0.53 -18.14
N GLU A 274 15.94 -0.29 -17.46
CA GLU A 274 15.54 -1.61 -16.96
C GLU A 274 15.40 -1.54 -15.44
N ASP A 275 14.27 -2.01 -14.91
CA ASP A 275 14.08 -2.12 -13.46
C ASP A 275 14.78 -3.36 -12.86
N GLU A 276 14.76 -3.47 -11.54
CA GLU A 276 15.35 -4.59 -10.79
C GLU A 276 14.71 -5.97 -11.11
N HIS A 277 13.60 -5.99 -11.86
CA HIS A 277 12.89 -7.18 -12.30
C HIS A 277 13.05 -7.46 -13.80
N GLY A 278 13.92 -6.74 -14.49
CA GLY A 278 14.18 -6.90 -15.92
C GLY A 278 13.11 -6.28 -16.83
N ARG A 279 12.23 -5.42 -16.29
CA ARG A 279 11.23 -4.71 -17.09
C ARG A 279 11.86 -3.47 -17.69
N VAL A 280 11.78 -3.37 -19.01
CA VAL A 280 12.27 -2.21 -19.75
C VAL A 280 11.15 -1.17 -19.90
N PHE A 281 11.47 0.09 -19.61
CA PHE A 281 10.56 1.22 -19.75
C PHE A 281 11.26 2.40 -20.42
N ASP A 282 10.47 3.20 -21.15
CA ASP A 282 10.96 4.42 -21.79
C ASP A 282 11.01 5.56 -20.77
N ARG A 283 12.22 6.11 -20.56
CA ARG A 283 12.44 7.17 -19.58
C ARG A 283 11.71 8.48 -19.88
N ARG A 284 11.14 8.68 -21.07
CA ARG A 284 10.25 9.84 -21.35
C ARG A 284 9.07 9.92 -20.40
N HIS A 285 8.71 8.78 -19.81
CA HIS A 285 7.64 8.65 -18.85
C HIS A 285 8.10 8.81 -17.40
N ASP A 286 9.40 8.88 -17.12
CA ASP A 286 9.95 9.08 -15.78
C ASP A 286 9.74 10.52 -15.31
N ALA A 287 9.30 10.69 -14.06
CA ALA A 287 9.10 12.01 -13.46
C ALA A 287 10.37 12.89 -13.51
N GLU A 288 11.53 12.32 -13.19
CA GLU A 288 12.81 13.04 -13.21
C GLU A 288 13.15 13.50 -14.62
N PHE A 289 12.98 12.64 -15.62
CA PHE A 289 13.31 12.96 -17.00
C PHE A 289 12.37 14.01 -17.59
N LYS A 290 11.07 13.94 -17.27
CA LYS A 290 10.08 14.98 -17.61
C LYS A 290 10.50 16.34 -17.03
N LEU A 291 10.94 16.38 -15.77
CA LEU A 291 11.39 17.61 -15.12
C LEU A 291 12.67 18.18 -15.73
N LEU A 292 13.66 17.34 -16.02
CA LEU A 292 14.90 17.76 -16.67
C LEU A 292 14.64 18.29 -18.08
N THR A 293 13.76 17.63 -18.84
CA THR A 293 13.38 18.10 -20.17
C THR A 293 12.69 19.47 -20.09
N GLY A 294 11.79 19.65 -19.11
CA GLY A 294 11.16 20.94 -18.85
C GLY A 294 12.18 22.04 -18.50
N LEU A 295 13.16 21.73 -17.65
CA LEU A 295 14.24 22.64 -17.28
C LEU A 295 15.05 23.09 -18.51
N CYS A 296 15.48 22.15 -19.35
CA CYS A 296 16.23 22.43 -20.58
C CYS A 296 15.47 23.32 -21.57
N ASN A 297 14.14 23.25 -21.58
CA ASN A 297 13.32 24.10 -22.44
C ASN A 297 13.20 25.54 -21.90
N VAL A 298 13.35 25.72 -20.58
CA VAL A 298 13.26 27.04 -19.92
C VAL A 298 14.64 27.72 -19.86
N ILE A 299 15.72 26.95 -19.71
CA ILE A 299 17.09 27.45 -19.67
C ILE A 299 17.75 27.19 -21.04
N PRO A 300 17.90 28.21 -21.90
CA PRO A 300 18.55 28.03 -23.20
C PRO A 300 20.01 27.59 -23.04
N ALA A 301 20.44 26.62 -23.85
CA ALA A 301 21.84 26.24 -23.95
C ALA A 301 22.68 27.46 -24.37
N GLN A 302 23.73 27.75 -23.59
CA GLN A 302 24.73 28.76 -23.95
C GLN A 302 25.62 28.26 -25.10
#